data_AF-A0A8D8C8D6-F1
#
_entry.id   AF-A0A8D8C8D6-F1
#
_cell.length_a   1.000
_cell.length_b   1.000
_cell.length_c   1.000
_cell.angle_alpha   90.00
_cell.angle_beta   90.00
_cell.angle_gamma   90.00
#
_symmetry.space_group_name_H-M   'P 1'
#
loop_
_entity.id
_entity.type
_entity.pdbx_description
1 polymer ?
#
loop_
_entity_poly.entity_id
_entity_poly.type
_entity_poly.pdbx_seq_one_letter_code
_entity_poly.pdbx_strand_id
1 'polypeptide(L)'
;MFEKIEPELSTTKSSTFSSFKMEELSGVMLVLLIGGGVLAVIICFIVAKRQIVRFTLRGRRGPHVAVGHDARKSIKKEIERRIDSIQKIYFEPRLLWDTKKDDGEKYILRPDSNLPPYYYRMKAVDDVKELEKEIAKQDGTTRHPRDSLRAFLLVSLAAPLNGAGQRLIHQFCDMYEHARHDPNEFGEEEYQAYQRLLKKNYRCGKNAEILQP
;
A
#
# COMPACT_ATOMS: atom_id res chain seq x y z
N MET A 1 57.79 14.39 42.81
CA MET A 1 59.11 14.22 42.16
C MET A 1 58.88 13.32 40.96
N PHE A 2 59.10 13.87 39.77
CA PHE A 2 58.89 13.24 38.48
C PHE A 2 59.90 12.12 38.21
N GLU A 3 59.43 10.99 37.69
CA GLU A 3 59.97 10.21 36.56
C GLU A 3 58.93 9.09 36.28
N LYS A 4 58.01 9.17 35.31
CA LYS A 4 58.16 9.21 33.84
C LYS A 4 58.98 7.98 33.41
N ILE A 5 58.52 7.00 32.62
CA ILE A 5 58.00 7.06 31.24
C ILE A 5 57.49 5.63 30.88
N GLU A 6 56.25 5.51 30.37
CA GLU A 6 55.71 4.40 29.55
C GLU A 6 56.26 4.49 28.10
N PRO A 7 55.90 3.66 27.09
CA PRO A 7 55.50 2.25 26.99
C PRO A 7 56.18 1.56 25.75
N GLU A 8 56.05 0.25 25.55
CA GLU A 8 56.12 -0.41 24.20
C GLU A 8 55.55 -1.84 24.39
N LEU A 9 54.30 -2.10 24.00
CA LEU A 9 53.93 -2.67 22.70
C LEU A 9 54.63 -4.00 22.39
N SER A 10 53.86 -5.09 22.33
CA SER A 10 53.74 -5.94 21.13
C SER A 10 53.29 -7.38 21.47
N THR A 11 52.13 -7.70 20.90
CA THR A 11 51.79 -8.94 20.21
C THR A 11 51.85 -10.30 20.92
N THR A 12 50.64 -10.89 20.94
CA THR A 12 50.35 -12.29 20.62
C THR A 12 50.83 -13.35 21.59
N LYS A 13 49.91 -13.77 22.47
CA LYS A 13 49.84 -15.15 22.96
C LYS A 13 49.55 -16.08 21.76
N SER A 14 50.60 -16.37 21.01
CA SER A 14 50.69 -17.54 20.14
C SER A 14 50.95 -18.77 21.03
N SER A 15 50.37 -19.90 20.63
CA SER A 15 50.77 -21.26 21.00
C SER A 15 50.61 -21.72 22.46
N THR A 16 49.37 -21.86 22.91
CA THR A 16 48.99 -22.87 23.93
C THR A 16 48.61 -24.21 23.27
N PHE A 17 49.42 -24.67 22.31
CA PHE A 17 49.25 -26.00 21.69
C PHE A 17 50.48 -26.92 21.84
N SER A 18 51.57 -26.43 22.42
CA SER A 18 52.81 -27.20 22.58
C SER A 18 53.00 -27.63 24.03
N SER A 19 52.19 -28.55 24.53
CA SER A 19 52.55 -29.36 25.72
C SER A 19 51.66 -30.59 25.88
N PHE A 20 51.55 -31.44 24.85
CA PHE A 20 51.23 -32.85 25.08
C PHE A 20 52.55 -33.63 25.04
N LYS A 21 52.88 -34.23 26.19
CA LYS A 21 54.11 -34.99 26.45
C LYS A 21 54.37 -36.02 25.35
N MET A 22 55.48 -35.84 24.63
CA MET A 22 56.02 -36.80 23.68
C MET A 22 56.95 -37.77 24.41
N GLU A 23 56.41 -38.64 25.26
CA GLU A 23 57.14 -39.77 25.84
C GLU A 23 56.11 -40.86 26.19
N GLU A 24 56.20 -41.98 25.47
CA GLU A 24 55.38 -43.21 25.59
C GLU A 24 53.90 -43.17 25.18
N LEU A 25 53.58 -42.58 24.02
CA LEU A 25 52.33 -42.93 23.34
C LEU A 25 52.53 -44.27 22.60
N SER A 26 52.15 -45.37 23.23
CA SER A 26 51.99 -46.68 22.58
C SER A 26 51.29 -46.50 21.23
N GLY A 27 51.80 -47.09 20.15
CA GLY A 27 51.32 -46.85 18.78
C GLY A 27 49.80 -47.01 18.62
N VAL A 28 49.17 -47.82 19.49
CA VAL A 28 47.72 -47.97 19.58
C VAL A 28 47.01 -46.64 19.94
N MET A 29 47.54 -45.87 20.90
CA MET A 29 46.97 -44.57 21.26
C MET A 29 47.07 -43.54 20.12
N LEU A 30 48.18 -43.56 19.37
CA LEU A 30 48.35 -42.69 18.21
C LEU A 30 47.30 -43.01 17.13
N VAL A 31 47.09 -44.29 16.84
CA VAL A 31 46.07 -44.75 15.87
C VAL A 31 44.66 -44.37 16.32
N LEU A 32 44.35 -44.48 17.62
CA LEU A 32 43.05 -44.07 18.17
C LEU A 32 42.81 -42.56 18.09
N LEU A 33 43.85 -41.73 18.32
CA LEU A 33 43.73 -40.27 18.19
C LEU A 33 43.53 -39.84 16.73
N ILE A 34 44.26 -40.44 15.79
CA ILE A 34 44.12 -40.14 14.37
C ILE A 34 42.75 -40.61 13.86
N GLY A 35 42.36 -41.86 14.18
CA GLY A 35 41.07 -42.41 13.80
C GLY A 35 39.89 -41.62 14.40
N GLY A 36 39.96 -41.30 15.69
CA GLY A 36 38.97 -40.48 16.38
C GLY A 36 38.91 -39.05 15.85
N GLY A 37 40.05 -38.44 15.53
CA GLY A 37 40.12 -37.10 14.94
C GLY A 37 39.49 -37.05 13.55
N VAL A 38 39.82 -37.99 12.68
CA VAL A 38 39.21 -38.08 11.33
C VAL A 38 37.70 -38.31 11.44
N LEU A 39 37.27 -39.21 12.34
CA LEU A 39 35.86 -39.48 12.58
C LEU A 39 35.12 -38.26 13.12
N ALA A 40 35.72 -37.49 14.03
CA ALA A 40 35.16 -36.24 14.55
C ALA A 40 35.03 -35.16 13.47
N VAL A 41 36.03 -35.01 12.60
CA VAL A 41 35.98 -34.06 11.48
C VAL A 41 34.88 -34.43 10.49
N ILE A 42 34.72 -35.72 10.17
CA ILE A 42 33.64 -36.22 9.30
C ILE A 42 32.26 -35.94 9.92
N ILE A 43 32.07 -36.22 11.21
CA ILE A 43 30.81 -35.95 11.92
C ILE A 43 30.52 -34.44 11.93
N CYS A 44 31.52 -33.60 12.20
CA CYS A 44 31.38 -32.14 12.17
C CYS A 44 30.93 -31.65 10.80
N PHE A 45 31.52 -32.17 9.72
CA PHE A 45 31.16 -31.82 8.35
C PHE A 45 29.72 -32.19 7.99
N ILE A 46 29.26 -33.37 8.44
CA ILE A 46 27.87 -33.82 8.23
C ILE A 46 26.90 -32.91 8.98
N VAL A 47 27.19 -32.57 10.25
CA VAL A 47 26.35 -31.67 11.04
C VAL A 47 26.31 -30.28 10.42
N ALA A 48 27.46 -29.71 10.04
CA ALA A 48 27.55 -28.40 9.39
C ALA A 48 26.74 -28.37 8.08
N LYS A 49 26.93 -29.36 7.19
CA LYS A 49 26.17 -29.49 5.95
C LYS A 49 24.67 -29.59 6.23
N ARG A 50 24.27 -30.38 7.23
CA ARG A 50 22.85 -30.55 7.61
C ARG A 50 22.24 -29.28 8.19
N GLN A 51 22.98 -28.52 8.99
CA GLN A 51 22.51 -27.25 9.56
C GLN A 51 22.41 -26.15 8.51
N ILE A 52 23.39 -26.04 7.61
CA ILE A 52 23.37 -25.08 6.51
C ILE A 52 22.20 -25.41 5.56
N VAL A 53 22.01 -26.68 5.19
CA VAL A 53 20.88 -27.11 4.33
C VAL A 53 19.52 -26.81 4.99
N ARG A 54 19.39 -27.06 6.29
CA ARG A 54 18.16 -26.73 7.03
C ARG A 54 17.89 -25.23 7.05
N PHE A 55 18.94 -24.43 7.16
CA PHE A 55 18.83 -22.97 7.17
C PHE A 55 18.56 -22.40 5.77
N THR A 56 19.18 -22.94 4.73
CA THR A 56 18.98 -22.49 3.33
C THR A 56 17.62 -22.92 2.76
N LEU A 57 17.11 -24.10 3.13
CA LEU A 57 15.76 -24.54 2.75
C LEU A 57 14.67 -23.68 3.40
N ARG A 58 14.88 -23.23 4.64
CA ARG A 58 13.98 -22.30 5.33
C ARG A 58 14.12 -20.85 4.85
N GLY A 59 15.18 -20.55 4.10
CA GLY A 59 15.48 -19.25 3.48
C GLY A 59 14.92 -19.07 2.07
N ARG A 60 14.46 -20.14 1.39
CA ARG A 60 13.80 -20.05 0.08
C ARG A 60 12.35 -19.56 0.22
N ARG A 61 12.19 -18.31 0.65
CA ARG A 61 10.94 -17.57 0.53
C ARG A 61 10.76 -17.21 -0.93
N GLY A 62 10.00 -18.02 -1.67
CA GLY A 62 9.63 -17.69 -3.03
C GLY A 62 8.82 -16.38 -3.09
N PRO A 63 8.87 -15.64 -4.22
CA PRO A 63 8.11 -14.39 -4.39
C PRO A 63 6.58 -14.53 -4.24
N HIS A 64 6.07 -15.77 -4.25
CA HIS A 64 4.65 -16.10 -4.17
C HIS A 64 4.29 -16.98 -2.96
N VAL A 65 5.00 -16.83 -1.85
CA VAL A 65 4.62 -17.51 -0.61
C VAL A 65 3.42 -16.78 0.01
N ALA A 66 2.33 -17.50 0.26
CA ALA A 66 1.12 -16.95 0.88
C ALA A 66 1.47 -16.23 2.21
N VAL A 67 0.85 -15.08 2.42
CA VAL A 67 1.07 -14.26 3.62
C VAL A 67 0.80 -15.12 4.86
N GLY A 68 1.81 -15.29 5.72
CA GLY A 68 1.70 -16.12 6.94
C GLY A 68 1.97 -17.62 6.76
N HIS A 69 2.66 -18.06 5.70
CA HIS A 69 3.01 -19.47 5.46
C HIS A 69 3.69 -20.19 6.63
N ASP A 70 4.58 -19.51 7.36
CA ASP A 70 5.28 -20.08 8.53
C ASP A 70 4.55 -19.80 9.86
N ALA A 71 3.40 -19.12 9.83
CA ALA A 71 2.63 -18.81 11.02
C ALA A 71 1.79 -20.01 11.46
N ARG A 72 1.53 -20.11 12.77
CA ARG A 72 0.60 -21.12 13.32
C ARG A 72 -0.75 -21.00 12.62
N LYS A 73 -1.43 -22.12 12.32
CA LYS A 73 -2.69 -22.16 11.55
C LYS A 73 -3.74 -21.14 12.02
N SER A 74 -3.84 -20.90 13.34
CA SER A 74 -4.75 -19.90 13.91
C SER A 74 -4.40 -18.46 13.51
N ILE A 75 -3.12 -18.12 13.49
CA ILE A 75 -2.61 -16.80 13.10
C ILE A 75 -2.72 -16.61 11.60
N LYS A 76 -2.39 -17.63 10.80
CA LYS A 76 -2.59 -17.61 9.35
C LYS A 76 -4.05 -17.31 8.98
N LYS A 77 -5.00 -17.99 9.63
CA LYS A 77 -6.44 -17.78 9.41
C LYS A 77 -6.88 -16.37 9.78
N GLU A 78 -6.34 -15.79 10.86
CA GLU A 78 -6.67 -14.41 11.24
C GLU A 78 -6.07 -13.38 10.27
N ILE A 79 -4.85 -13.62 9.78
CA ILE A 79 -4.22 -12.78 8.75
C ILE A 79 -5.05 -12.80 7.47
N GLU A 80 -5.43 -13.98 6.98
CA GLU A 80 -6.30 -14.13 5.80
C GLU A 80 -7.63 -13.40 6.01
N ARG A 81 -8.29 -13.59 7.16
CA ARG A 81 -9.54 -12.90 7.51
C ARG A 81 -9.41 -11.37 7.48
N ARG A 82 -8.30 -10.83 7.98
CA ARG A 82 -8.03 -9.38 7.99
C ARG A 82 -7.71 -8.86 6.60
N ILE A 83 -6.96 -9.61 5.81
CA ILE A 83 -6.68 -9.27 4.40
C ILE A 83 -7.99 -9.26 3.59
N ASP A 84 -8.86 -10.24 3.79
CA ASP A 84 -10.19 -10.26 3.16
C ASP A 84 -11.05 -9.07 3.60
N SER A 85 -10.86 -8.59 4.83
CA SER A 85 -11.52 -7.38 5.32
C SER A 85 -11.00 -6.12 4.64
N ILE A 86 -9.73 -6.07 4.24
CA ILE A 86 -9.16 -4.91 3.50
C ILE A 86 -9.89 -4.73 2.16
N GLN A 87 -10.27 -5.81 1.47
CA GLN A 87 -11.05 -5.72 0.23
C GLN A 87 -12.44 -5.11 0.41
N LYS A 88 -12.91 -4.95 1.66
CA LYS A 88 -14.19 -4.32 2.01
C LYS A 88 -14.03 -2.86 2.40
N ILE A 89 -12.80 -2.39 2.66
CA ILE A 89 -12.52 -1.00 2.98
C ILE A 89 -12.49 -0.22 1.66
N TYR A 90 -13.56 0.51 1.39
CA TYR A 90 -13.61 1.45 0.28
C TYR A 90 -13.76 2.86 0.83
N PHE A 91 -12.79 3.71 0.51
CA PHE A 91 -12.81 5.12 0.87
C PHE A 91 -12.39 5.92 -0.36
N GLU A 92 -13.20 6.90 -0.75
CA GLU A 92 -12.89 7.82 -1.84
C GLU A 92 -12.38 9.13 -1.23
N PRO A 93 -11.04 9.38 -1.21
CA PRO A 93 -10.47 10.58 -0.62
C PRO A 93 -10.78 11.82 -1.48
N ARG A 94 -10.80 12.99 -0.83
CA ARG A 94 -10.84 14.28 -1.52
C ARG A 94 -9.48 14.53 -2.17
N LEU A 95 -9.48 14.85 -3.46
CA LEU A 95 -8.27 14.95 -4.28
C LEU A 95 -7.61 16.32 -4.16
N LEU A 96 -8.41 17.39 -4.13
CA LEU A 96 -7.95 18.76 -3.92
C LEU A 96 -8.10 19.14 -2.45
N TRP A 97 -7.00 19.59 -1.84
CA TRP A 97 -7.02 20.14 -0.50
C TRP A 97 -7.49 21.59 -0.52
N ASP A 98 -8.08 22.06 0.58
CA ASP A 98 -8.70 23.38 0.64
C ASP A 98 -7.66 24.47 0.42
N THR A 99 -7.72 25.04 -0.77
CA THR A 99 -6.79 26.00 -1.41
C THR A 99 -6.65 27.33 -0.66
N LYS A 100 -7.22 27.45 0.55
CA LYS A 100 -7.23 28.68 1.36
C LYS A 100 -6.02 28.80 2.30
N LYS A 101 -5.16 27.78 2.40
CA LYS A 101 -3.92 27.84 3.18
C LYS A 101 -2.77 27.12 2.45
N ASP A 102 -1.94 27.90 1.76
CA ASP A 102 -0.58 27.52 1.31
C ASP A 102 -0.43 26.18 0.55
N ASP A 103 -1.23 25.94 -0.48
CA ASP A 103 -1.18 24.67 -1.24
C ASP A 103 -0.27 24.69 -2.49
N GLY A 104 0.55 25.74 -2.67
CA GLY A 104 1.53 25.78 -3.76
C GLY A 104 2.66 24.75 -3.62
N GLU A 105 2.93 24.25 -2.40
CA GLU A 105 4.10 23.41 -2.11
C GLU A 105 3.81 21.89 -2.11
N LYS A 106 2.53 21.48 -2.23
CA LYS A 106 2.14 20.07 -2.08
C LYS A 106 2.09 19.30 -3.39
N TYR A 107 2.01 20.02 -4.49
CA TYR A 107 2.01 19.43 -5.82
C TYR A 107 3.34 19.72 -6.51
N ILE A 108 3.86 18.71 -7.21
CA ILE A 108 4.99 18.91 -8.10
C ILE A 108 4.43 19.61 -9.34
N LEU A 109 4.49 20.94 -9.33
CA LEU A 109 4.04 21.80 -10.42
C LEU A 109 5.06 21.75 -11.56
N ARG A 110 4.55 21.86 -12.79
CA ARG A 110 5.42 22.10 -13.94
C ARG A 110 5.89 23.56 -13.92
N PRO A 111 7.10 23.86 -14.41
CA PRO A 111 7.67 25.21 -14.38
C PRO A 111 6.87 26.25 -15.17
N ASP A 112 5.98 25.82 -16.06
CA ASP A 112 5.11 26.64 -16.91
C ASP A 112 3.67 26.78 -16.39
N SER A 113 3.29 26.05 -15.34
CA SER A 113 1.90 25.99 -14.88
C SER A 113 1.78 26.11 -13.36
N ASN A 114 0.97 27.06 -12.90
CA ASN A 114 0.62 27.23 -11.48
C ASN A 114 -0.47 26.25 -11.00
N LEU A 115 -0.94 25.34 -11.86
CA LEU A 115 -1.99 24.38 -11.56
C LEU A 115 -1.41 22.97 -11.39
N PRO A 116 -1.91 22.18 -10.42
CA PRO A 116 -1.56 20.78 -10.30
C PRO A 116 -1.83 20.00 -11.60
N PRO A 117 -1.04 18.96 -11.90
CA PRO A 117 -1.37 18.03 -12.97
C PRO A 117 -2.79 17.48 -12.80
N TYR A 118 -3.56 17.41 -13.90
CA TYR A 118 -4.94 16.91 -13.90
C TYR A 118 -5.92 17.66 -12.98
N TYR A 119 -5.65 18.94 -12.66
CA TYR A 119 -6.47 19.76 -11.76
C TYR A 119 -7.97 19.68 -12.04
N TYR A 120 -8.39 19.84 -13.29
CA TYR A 120 -9.80 19.81 -13.68
C TYR A 120 -10.46 18.44 -13.48
N ARG A 121 -9.70 17.34 -13.64
CA ARG A 121 -10.18 15.97 -13.37
C ARG A 121 -10.40 15.78 -11.88
N MET A 122 -9.41 16.17 -11.08
CA MET A 122 -9.48 16.11 -9.62
C MET A 122 -10.66 16.92 -9.10
N LYS A 123 -10.86 18.12 -9.65
CA LYS A 123 -11.97 19.01 -9.32
C LYS A 123 -13.33 18.40 -9.68
N ALA A 124 -13.48 17.83 -10.88
CA ALA A 124 -14.72 17.17 -11.27
C ALA A 124 -15.09 16.02 -10.32
N VAL A 125 -14.10 15.23 -9.88
CA VAL A 125 -14.30 14.12 -8.94
C VAL A 125 -14.71 14.61 -7.55
N ASP A 126 -14.08 15.67 -7.06
CA ASP A 126 -14.44 16.28 -5.78
C ASP A 126 -15.82 16.94 -5.81
N ASP A 127 -16.20 17.57 -6.92
CA ASP A 127 -17.51 18.19 -7.09
C ASP A 127 -18.65 17.15 -7.00
N VAL A 128 -18.43 15.90 -7.46
CA VAL A 128 -19.40 14.80 -7.26
C VAL A 128 -19.55 14.45 -5.79
N LYS A 129 -18.47 14.48 -5.00
CA LYS A 129 -18.54 14.23 -3.56
C LYS A 129 -19.34 15.31 -2.84
N GLU A 130 -19.23 16.55 -3.29
CA GLU A 130 -20.07 17.63 -2.79
C GLU A 130 -21.54 17.41 -3.17
N LEU A 131 -21.82 17.01 -4.42
CA LEU A 131 -23.18 16.66 -4.86
C LEU A 131 -23.78 15.52 -4.01
N GLU A 132 -23.03 14.44 -3.78
CA GLU A 132 -23.48 13.31 -2.96
C GLU A 132 -23.80 13.74 -1.52
N LYS A 133 -22.99 14.63 -0.94
CA LYS A 133 -23.25 15.19 0.40
C LYS A 133 -24.51 16.04 0.42
N GLU A 134 -24.75 16.82 -0.62
CA GLU A 134 -25.96 17.63 -0.73
C GLU A 134 -27.22 16.77 -0.91
N ILE A 135 -27.17 15.70 -1.71
CA ILE A 135 -28.25 14.73 -1.85
C ILE A 135 -28.49 13.99 -0.52
N ALA A 136 -27.42 13.59 0.17
CA ALA A 136 -27.53 12.94 1.48
C ALA A 136 -28.18 13.84 2.54
N LYS A 137 -28.02 15.17 2.45
CA LYS A 137 -28.72 16.13 3.33
C LYS A 137 -30.21 16.25 2.99
N GLN A 138 -30.59 16.11 1.72
CA GLN A 138 -31.97 16.27 1.25
C GLN A 138 -32.79 14.98 1.45
N ASP A 139 -32.32 13.86 0.88
CA ASP A 139 -33.06 12.60 0.85
C ASP A 139 -32.59 11.59 1.91
N GLY A 140 -31.51 11.88 2.64
CA GLY A 140 -30.88 10.93 3.57
C GLY A 140 -30.14 9.77 2.90
N THR A 141 -30.16 9.69 1.56
CA THR A 141 -29.56 8.58 0.80
C THR A 141 -28.05 8.81 0.59
N THR A 142 -27.24 7.79 0.86
CA THR A 142 -25.78 7.84 0.64
C THR A 142 -25.37 6.71 -0.30
N ARG A 143 -24.59 7.02 -1.34
CA ARG A 143 -24.06 6.03 -2.27
C ARG A 143 -22.96 5.19 -1.63
N HIS A 144 -23.02 3.86 -1.77
CA HIS A 144 -21.88 3.03 -1.42
C HIS A 144 -20.76 3.20 -2.48
N PRO A 145 -19.46 3.28 -2.12
CA PRO A 145 -18.39 3.57 -3.09
C PRO A 145 -18.33 2.65 -4.32
N ARG A 146 -18.83 1.41 -4.20
CA ARG A 146 -18.90 0.42 -5.30
C ARG A 146 -20.06 0.65 -6.26
N ASP A 147 -21.07 1.41 -5.86
CA ASP A 147 -22.28 1.59 -6.65
C ASP A 147 -22.03 2.60 -7.76
N SER A 148 -22.65 2.36 -8.92
CA SER A 148 -22.55 3.30 -10.04
C SER A 148 -23.19 4.64 -9.68
N LEU A 149 -22.49 5.74 -9.96
CA LEU A 149 -23.03 7.09 -9.78
C LEU A 149 -24.32 7.27 -10.58
N ARG A 150 -24.37 6.70 -11.79
CA ARG A 150 -25.53 6.73 -12.69
C ARG A 150 -26.78 6.14 -12.06
N ALA A 151 -26.69 4.93 -11.51
CA ALA A 151 -27.84 4.30 -10.85
C ALA A 151 -28.26 5.07 -9.60
N PHE A 152 -27.31 5.56 -8.81
CA PHE A 152 -27.60 6.37 -7.62
C PHE A 152 -28.36 7.65 -7.98
N LEU A 153 -27.86 8.43 -8.95
CA LEU A 153 -28.52 9.67 -9.37
C LEU A 153 -29.87 9.41 -10.03
N LEU A 154 -30.05 8.31 -10.76
CA LEU A 154 -31.36 7.95 -11.29
C LEU A 154 -32.36 7.59 -10.17
N VAL A 155 -31.92 6.90 -9.12
CA VAL A 155 -32.82 6.57 -8.01
C VAL A 155 -33.15 7.82 -7.17
N SER A 156 -32.13 8.59 -6.79
CA SER A 156 -32.31 9.74 -5.90
C SER A 156 -32.95 10.93 -6.62
N LEU A 157 -32.58 11.19 -7.88
CA LEU A 157 -33.04 12.38 -8.60
C LEU A 157 -34.08 12.07 -9.69
N ALA A 158 -34.20 10.84 -10.24
CA ALA A 158 -35.11 10.66 -11.37
C ALA A 158 -36.60 10.51 -11.02
N ALA A 159 -36.95 10.15 -9.78
CA ALA A 159 -38.37 10.06 -9.36
C ALA A 159 -39.14 11.37 -9.63
N PRO A 160 -38.57 12.56 -9.35
CA PRO A 160 -39.22 13.82 -9.72
C PRO A 160 -38.82 14.40 -11.09
N LEU A 161 -37.94 13.74 -11.85
CA LEU A 161 -37.48 14.26 -13.14
C LEU A 161 -38.26 13.61 -14.29
N ASN A 162 -38.95 14.44 -15.06
CA ASN A 162 -39.52 14.05 -16.34
C ASN A 162 -38.41 13.55 -17.32
N GLY A 163 -38.74 12.87 -18.41
CA GLY A 163 -37.76 12.18 -19.29
C GLY A 163 -36.56 13.03 -19.79
N ALA A 164 -36.71 14.36 -19.84
CA ALA A 164 -35.61 15.28 -20.12
C ALA A 164 -34.51 15.33 -19.04
N GLY A 165 -34.87 15.14 -17.76
CA GLY A 165 -33.93 15.11 -16.64
C GLY A 165 -33.12 13.81 -16.57
N GLN A 166 -33.70 12.68 -16.98
CA GLN A 166 -32.95 11.43 -17.14
C GLN A 166 -31.84 11.57 -18.19
N ARG A 167 -32.12 12.24 -19.31
CA ARG A 167 -31.11 12.53 -20.34
C ARG A 167 -29.97 13.42 -19.80
N LEU A 168 -30.30 14.39 -18.95
CA LEU A 168 -29.29 15.25 -18.30
C LEU A 168 -28.41 14.46 -17.32
N ILE A 169 -28.98 13.55 -16.54
CA ILE A 169 -28.23 12.65 -15.65
C ILE A 169 -27.27 11.78 -16.46
N HIS A 170 -27.74 11.20 -17.56
CA HIS A 170 -26.89 10.39 -18.45
C HIS A 170 -25.73 11.18 -19.01
N GLN A 171 -25.99 12.36 -19.60
CA GLN A 171 -24.94 13.23 -20.14
C GLN A 171 -23.92 13.67 -19.06
N PHE A 172 -24.41 13.96 -17.86
CA PHE A 172 -23.55 14.29 -16.73
C PHE A 172 -22.66 13.10 -16.32
N CYS A 173 -23.23 11.89 -16.23
CA CYS A 173 -22.48 10.69 -15.89
C CYS A 173 -21.42 10.36 -16.94
N ASP A 174 -21.72 10.56 -18.23
CA ASP A 174 -20.76 10.33 -19.32
C ASP A 174 -19.58 11.30 -19.22
N MET A 175 -19.84 12.57 -18.91
CA MET A 175 -18.80 13.58 -18.66
C MET A 175 -17.97 13.26 -17.41
N TYR A 176 -18.57 12.69 -16.37
CA TYR A 176 -17.87 12.26 -15.17
C TYR A 176 -17.00 11.02 -15.43
N GLU A 177 -17.51 10.03 -16.15
CA GLU A 177 -16.74 8.84 -16.57
C GLU A 177 -15.55 9.25 -17.44
N HIS A 178 -15.75 10.24 -18.32
CA HIS A 178 -14.67 10.84 -19.11
C HIS A 178 -13.58 11.45 -18.21
N ALA A 179 -13.97 12.28 -17.23
CA ALA A 179 -13.03 12.85 -16.27
C ALA A 179 -12.25 11.79 -15.46
N ARG A 180 -12.88 10.66 -15.10
CA ARG A 180 -12.28 9.61 -14.25
C ARG A 180 -11.40 8.60 -14.99
N HIS A 181 -11.86 8.12 -16.15
CA HIS A 181 -11.35 6.88 -16.75
C HIS A 181 -10.83 7.05 -18.17
N ASP A 182 -11.16 8.15 -18.85
CA ASP A 182 -10.79 8.32 -20.25
C ASP A 182 -9.31 8.72 -20.40
N PRO A 183 -8.54 8.10 -21.32
CA PRO A 183 -7.15 8.48 -21.55
C PRO A 183 -6.98 9.89 -22.13
N ASN A 184 -8.02 10.48 -22.73
CA ASN A 184 -7.96 11.80 -23.34
C ASN A 184 -7.77 12.93 -22.29
N GLU A 185 -7.31 14.08 -22.78
CA GLU A 185 -7.17 15.27 -21.95
C GLU A 185 -8.54 15.80 -21.54
N PHE A 186 -8.66 16.16 -20.25
CA PHE A 186 -9.84 16.79 -19.69
C PHE A 186 -9.40 18.14 -19.14
N GLY A 187 -9.63 19.18 -19.93
CA GLY A 187 -9.18 20.53 -19.68
C GLY A 187 -10.27 21.41 -19.06
N GLU A 188 -10.08 22.72 -19.21
CA GLU A 188 -11.01 23.71 -18.70
C GLU A 188 -12.35 23.70 -19.43
N GLU A 189 -12.35 23.51 -20.75
CA GLU A 189 -13.55 23.57 -21.58
C GLU A 189 -14.52 22.43 -21.22
N GLU A 190 -13.99 21.21 -21.11
CA GLU A 190 -14.74 20.02 -20.68
C GLU A 190 -15.26 20.20 -19.25
N TYR A 191 -14.42 20.76 -18.37
CA TYR A 191 -14.84 21.05 -16.99
C TYR A 191 -15.96 22.09 -16.93
N GLN A 192 -15.91 23.14 -17.75
CA GLN A 192 -16.97 24.14 -17.82
C GLN A 192 -18.28 23.52 -18.33
N ALA A 193 -18.22 22.65 -19.35
CA ALA A 193 -19.39 21.91 -19.83
C ALA A 193 -19.98 21.00 -18.73
N TYR A 194 -19.12 20.26 -18.03
CA TYR A 194 -19.47 19.45 -16.86
C TYR A 194 -20.15 20.30 -15.76
N GLN A 195 -19.58 21.44 -15.39
CA GLN A 195 -20.13 22.38 -14.39
C GLN A 195 -21.53 22.87 -14.75
N ARG A 196 -21.79 23.15 -16.03
CA ARG A 196 -23.13 23.56 -16.51
C ARG A 196 -24.14 22.43 -16.33
N LEU A 197 -23.76 21.18 -16.60
CA LEU A 197 -24.62 20.01 -16.38
C LEU A 197 -24.87 19.77 -14.89
N LEU A 198 -23.83 19.87 -14.06
CA LEU A 198 -23.93 19.76 -12.60
C LEU A 198 -24.92 20.77 -12.01
N LYS A 199 -24.79 22.05 -12.38
CA LYS A 199 -25.71 23.13 -11.94
C LYS A 199 -27.14 22.90 -12.41
N LYS A 200 -27.33 22.36 -13.62
CA LYS A 200 -28.66 22.00 -14.13
C LYS A 200 -29.28 20.87 -13.31
N ASN A 201 -28.51 19.82 -13.01
CA ASN A 201 -28.97 18.72 -12.15
C ASN A 201 -29.36 19.23 -10.74
N TYR A 202 -28.56 20.13 -10.16
CA TYR A 202 -28.86 20.72 -8.86
C TYR A 202 -30.15 21.57 -8.86
N ARG A 203 -30.34 22.42 -9.89
CA ARG A 203 -31.56 23.23 -10.03
C ARG A 203 -32.79 22.36 -10.25
N CYS A 204 -32.66 21.29 -11.02
CA CYS A 204 -33.74 20.35 -11.27
C CYS A 204 -34.11 19.54 -10.01
N GLY A 205 -33.13 19.12 -9.20
CA GLY A 205 -33.37 18.48 -7.90
C GLY A 205 -34.08 19.39 -6.90
N LYS A 206 -33.74 20.70 -6.84
CA LYS A 206 -34.46 21.65 -5.99
C LYS A 206 -35.87 22.00 -6.46
N ASN A 207 -36.08 22.12 -7.78
CA ASN A 207 -37.40 22.47 -8.32
C ASN A 207 -38.42 21.32 -8.18
N ALA A 208 -37.93 20.08 -8.11
CA ALA A 208 -38.73 18.89 -7.83
C ALA A 208 -39.40 18.92 -6.45
N GLU A 209 -38.74 19.52 -5.46
CA GLU A 209 -39.23 19.65 -4.09
C GLU A 209 -40.37 20.67 -3.96
N ILE A 210 -40.35 21.73 -4.79
CA ILE A 210 -41.39 22.78 -4.81
C ILE A 210 -42.72 22.27 -5.39
N LEU A 211 -42.70 21.13 -6.09
CA LEU A 211 -43.88 20.54 -6.75
C LEU A 211 -44.46 19.32 -6.01
N GLN A 212 -44.01 19.04 -4.78
CA GLN A 212 -44.70 18.09 -3.91
C GLN A 212 -45.76 18.84 -3.06
N PRO A 213 -47.05 18.45 -3.14
CA PRO A 213 -48.14 19.08 -2.39
C PRO A 213 -48.08 18.79 -0.89
#